data_AF-A0A151LS14-F1
#
_entry.id   AF-A0A151LS14-F1
#
_cell.length_a   1.000
_cell.length_b   1.000
_cell.length_c   1.000
_cell.angle_alpha   90.00
_cell.angle_beta   90.00
_cell.angle_gamma   90.00
#
_symmetry.space_group_name_H-M   'P 1'
#
loop_
_entity.id
_entity.type
_entity.pdbx_description
1 polymer ?
#
loop_
_entity_poly.entity_id
_entity_poly.type
_entity_poly.pdbx_seq_one_letter_code
_entity_poly.pdbx_strand_id
1 'polypeptide(L)'
;MNFKIFLSLSIFLFFLKPNVPQGVYGLKNVCKLNFLNFNGFLPLHKTNKCFSKHDENLYDSWDVKPLWNAKPFSLMKLPFNPQDMSPFLSEEAIKYHYSKHHATYVKNLNNLSEQHKDLKSLTLEDIIKKYDGSIYNNA
;
A
#
# COMPACT_ATOMS: atom_id res chain seq x y z
N MET A 1 -9.50 60.56 -9.15
CA MET A 1 -10.36 60.66 -10.35
C MET A 1 -10.38 59.28 -10.99
N ASN A 2 -11.44 58.49 -11.18
CA ASN A 2 -12.89 58.59 -11.05
C ASN A 2 -13.39 57.13 -10.87
N PHE A 3 -14.07 56.76 -9.77
CA PHE A 3 -15.52 56.57 -9.67
C PHE A 3 -16.22 55.77 -10.79
N LYS A 4 -16.65 54.55 -10.41
CA LYS A 4 -17.90 53.82 -10.72
C LYS A 4 -18.38 53.72 -12.17
N ILE A 5 -18.64 52.48 -12.61
CA ILE A 5 -19.98 52.06 -13.09
C ILE A 5 -20.21 50.61 -12.62
N PHE A 6 -21.24 50.46 -11.79
CA PHE A 6 -21.93 49.22 -11.48
C PHE A 6 -23.00 48.95 -12.56
N LEU A 7 -23.46 47.70 -12.62
CA LEU A 7 -24.87 47.28 -12.80
C LEU A 7 -25.13 46.40 -14.04
N SER A 8 -26.01 45.42 -13.83
CA SER A 8 -26.68 44.50 -14.76
C SER A 8 -26.03 43.10 -14.79
N LEU A 9 -26.68 41.99 -14.43
CA LEU A 9 -28.09 41.71 -14.25
C LEU A 9 -28.22 40.47 -13.34
N SER A 10 -29.23 40.49 -12.48
CA SER A 10 -29.70 39.36 -11.68
C SER A 10 -30.26 38.22 -12.54
N ILE A 11 -30.48 37.06 -11.87
CA ILE A 11 -31.39 35.96 -12.22
C ILE A 11 -30.74 34.78 -12.96
N PHE A 12 -30.23 33.81 -12.20
CA PHE A 12 -30.72 32.43 -12.28
C PHE A 12 -30.32 31.62 -11.02
N LEU A 13 -30.88 31.99 -9.87
CA LEU A 13 -31.06 31.01 -8.80
C LEU A 13 -32.39 30.32 -9.12
N PHE A 14 -32.36 29.11 -9.67
CA PHE A 14 -33.39 28.09 -9.44
C PHE A 14 -32.92 26.73 -9.98
N PHE A 15 -32.74 25.81 -9.04
CA PHE A 15 -32.91 24.36 -9.18
C PHE A 15 -31.99 23.61 -10.14
N LEU A 16 -30.92 23.01 -9.60
CA LEU A 16 -30.74 21.56 -9.68
C LEU A 16 -30.08 21.06 -8.38
N LYS A 17 -30.84 20.23 -7.67
CA LYS A 17 -30.52 19.58 -6.40
C LYS A 17 -29.28 18.68 -6.51
N PRO A 18 -28.60 18.42 -5.37
CA PRO A 18 -27.58 17.37 -5.30
C PRO A 18 -28.19 16.02 -5.68
N ASN A 19 -27.61 15.34 -6.66
CA ASN A 19 -27.89 13.94 -6.95
C ASN A 19 -27.44 13.11 -5.75
N VAL A 20 -28.40 12.75 -4.90
CA VAL A 20 -28.26 11.70 -3.89
C VAL A 20 -28.10 10.38 -4.65
N PRO A 21 -27.01 9.63 -4.45
CA PRO A 21 -26.86 8.31 -5.08
C PRO A 21 -27.97 7.40 -4.56
N GLN A 22 -28.79 6.92 -5.48
CA GLN A 22 -29.86 5.98 -5.21
C GLN A 22 -29.26 4.69 -4.63
N GLY A 23 -29.86 4.22 -3.55
CA GLY A 23 -29.46 3.02 -2.83
C GLY A 23 -29.34 1.81 -3.74
N VAL A 24 -28.32 1.00 -3.47
CA VAL A 24 -28.05 -0.28 -4.13
C VAL A 24 -29.13 -1.28 -3.74
N TYR A 25 -30.21 -1.35 -4.50
CA TYR A 25 -31.18 -2.44 -4.44
C TYR A 25 -30.74 -3.54 -5.41
N GLY A 26 -29.89 -4.46 -4.93
CA GLY A 26 -29.39 -5.51 -5.83
C GLY A 26 -28.47 -6.58 -5.25
N LEU A 27 -28.46 -6.82 -3.94
CA LEU A 27 -27.78 -7.98 -3.34
C LEU A 27 -28.80 -9.03 -2.93
N LYS A 28 -29.49 -9.60 -3.93
CA LYS A 28 -30.22 -10.85 -3.80
C LYS A 28 -29.80 -11.80 -4.91
N ASN A 29 -28.51 -12.13 -4.93
CA ASN A 29 -28.03 -13.39 -5.45
C ASN A 29 -26.84 -13.79 -4.60
N VAL A 30 -27.14 -14.62 -3.61
CA VAL A 30 -26.15 -15.42 -2.90
C VAL A 30 -25.50 -16.30 -3.97
N CYS A 31 -24.36 -15.86 -4.51
CA CYS A 31 -23.48 -16.79 -5.19
C CYS A 31 -23.13 -17.85 -4.17
N LYS A 32 -23.68 -19.06 -4.34
CA LYS A 32 -23.25 -20.28 -3.66
C LYS A 32 -21.74 -20.39 -3.85
N LEU A 33 -20.99 -19.96 -2.84
CA LEU A 33 -19.55 -20.21 -2.71
C LEU A 33 -19.35 -21.69 -2.37
N ASN A 34 -19.65 -22.57 -3.33
CA ASN A 34 -19.32 -24.00 -3.26
C ASN A 34 -17.97 -24.31 -3.94
N PHE A 35 -17.13 -23.30 -4.20
CA PHE A 35 -15.88 -23.48 -4.94
C PHE A 35 -14.63 -23.59 -4.08
N LEU A 36 -14.75 -23.65 -2.75
CA LEU A 36 -13.62 -23.89 -1.86
C LEU A 36 -13.79 -25.25 -1.20
N ASN A 37 -13.51 -26.31 -1.96
CA ASN A 37 -13.31 -27.63 -1.39
C ASN A 37 -11.85 -27.67 -0.87
N PHE A 38 -11.65 -27.40 0.42
CA PHE A 38 -10.34 -27.49 1.07
C PHE A 38 -9.95 -28.96 1.30
N ASN A 39 -9.72 -29.69 0.22
CA ASN A 39 -9.17 -31.03 0.28
C ASN A 39 -7.64 -30.94 0.30
N GLY A 40 -7.08 -30.89 1.51
CA GLY A 40 -5.65 -31.07 1.74
C GLY A 40 -5.03 -30.00 2.60
N PHE A 41 -5.24 -30.08 3.92
CA PHE A 41 -4.16 -29.69 4.81
C PHE A 41 -3.02 -30.68 4.57
N LEU A 42 -2.06 -30.31 3.71
CA LEU A 42 -0.76 -30.93 3.75
C LEU A 42 -0.22 -30.73 5.18
N PRO A 43 0.35 -31.76 5.82
CA PRO A 43 0.86 -31.64 7.17
C PRO A 43 1.85 -30.47 7.20
N LEU A 44 1.59 -29.50 8.07
CA LEU A 44 2.51 -28.41 8.38
C LEU A 44 3.77 -29.06 8.96
N HIS A 45 4.70 -29.43 8.09
CA HIS A 45 6.03 -29.79 8.51
C HIS A 45 6.62 -28.51 9.09
N LYS A 46 6.65 -28.41 10.43
CA LYS A 46 7.43 -27.40 11.15
C LYS A 46 8.90 -27.61 10.81
N THR A 47 9.33 -27.19 9.63
CA THR A 47 10.73 -26.87 9.43
C THR A 47 11.00 -25.61 10.23
N ASN A 48 11.50 -25.78 11.44
CA ASN A 48 12.32 -24.75 12.09
C ASN A 48 13.65 -24.61 11.33
N LYS A 49 13.61 -24.57 9.99
CA LYS A 49 14.80 -24.35 9.18
C LYS A 49 15.06 -22.85 9.26
N CYS A 50 15.97 -22.52 10.17
CA CYS A 50 16.60 -21.20 10.22
C CYS A 50 17.07 -20.85 8.80
N PHE A 51 16.66 -19.68 8.32
CA PHE A 51 16.98 -19.12 7.01
C PHE A 51 18.46 -19.37 6.71
N SER A 52 18.73 -20.26 5.75
CA SER A 52 20.08 -20.75 5.52
C SER A 52 20.87 -19.73 4.69
N LYS A 53 22.20 -19.75 4.74
CA LYS A 53 23.06 -18.84 3.96
C LYS A 53 22.78 -18.86 2.45
N HIS A 54 22.19 -19.94 1.92
CA HIS A 54 21.79 -20.03 0.53
C HIS A 54 20.59 -19.13 0.18
N ASP A 55 19.71 -18.87 1.16
CA ASP A 55 18.50 -18.08 0.98
C ASP A 55 18.81 -16.56 0.97
N GLU A 56 19.97 -16.14 1.52
CA GLU A 56 20.42 -14.75 1.46
C GLU A 56 20.78 -14.32 0.02
N ASN A 57 21.27 -15.25 -0.82
CA ASN A 57 21.64 -14.97 -2.21
C ASN A 57 20.45 -14.64 -3.12
N LEU A 58 19.22 -14.98 -2.70
CA LEU A 58 18.01 -14.69 -3.47
C LEU A 58 17.83 -13.19 -3.67
N TYR A 59 18.08 -12.43 -2.60
CA TYR A 59 17.89 -10.98 -2.56
C TYR A 59 18.94 -10.21 -3.36
N ASP A 60 20.12 -10.79 -3.61
CA ASP A 60 21.17 -10.20 -4.46
C ASP A 60 20.63 -9.91 -5.86
N SER A 61 19.75 -10.78 -6.34
CA SER A 61 19.11 -10.62 -7.65
C SER A 61 17.93 -9.64 -7.67
N TRP A 62 17.50 -9.13 -6.51
CA TRP A 62 16.30 -8.30 -6.36
C TRP A 62 16.60 -6.82 -6.09
N ASP A 63 17.87 -6.45 -5.92
CA ASP A 63 18.35 -5.07 -5.74
C ASP A 63 17.72 -4.31 -4.53
N VAL A 64 17.31 -5.03 -3.49
CA VAL A 64 16.64 -4.46 -2.30
C VAL A 64 17.58 -4.25 -1.10
N LYS A 65 18.78 -4.86 -1.12
CA LYS A 65 19.74 -4.82 -0.01
C LYS A 65 20.05 -3.42 0.54
N PRO A 66 20.21 -2.36 -0.28
CA PRO A 66 20.47 -1.02 0.23
C PRO A 66 19.36 -0.47 1.14
N LEU A 67 18.11 -0.92 0.94
CA LEU A 67 16.96 -0.43 1.70
C LEU A 67 16.86 -1.02 3.11
N TRP A 68 17.51 -2.14 3.39
CA TRP A 68 17.45 -2.77 4.71
C TRP A 68 18.13 -1.95 5.80
N ASN A 69 19.12 -1.14 5.42
CA ASN A 69 19.86 -0.26 6.33
C ASN A 69 19.56 1.22 6.04
N ALA A 70 18.56 1.51 5.21
CA ALA A 70 18.18 2.87 4.90
C ALA A 70 17.63 3.60 6.14
N LYS A 71 17.80 4.92 6.13
CA LYS A 71 17.28 5.83 7.14
C LYS A 71 16.57 7.00 6.43
N PRO A 72 15.50 7.57 7.01
CA PRO A 72 14.90 7.22 8.30
C PRO A 72 14.14 5.88 8.31
N PHE A 73 13.58 5.44 7.17
CA PHE A 73 12.79 4.22 7.08
C PHE A 73 13.54 3.12 6.31
N SER A 74 13.44 1.89 6.81
CA SER A 74 14.09 0.71 6.25
C SER A 74 13.08 -0.31 5.76
N LEU A 75 13.40 -1.00 4.66
CA LEU A 75 12.61 -2.13 4.18
C LEU A 75 12.88 -3.37 5.05
N MET A 76 11.86 -3.93 5.68
CA MET A 76 12.00 -5.14 6.49
C MET A 76 12.29 -6.36 5.61
N LYS A 77 13.21 -7.25 6.01
CA LYS A 77 13.45 -8.55 5.33
C LYS A 77 12.19 -9.43 5.38
N LEU A 78 11.97 -10.27 4.37
CA LEU A 78 10.86 -11.23 4.43
C LEU A 78 11.12 -12.25 5.57
N PRO A 79 10.10 -12.58 6.38
CA PRO A 79 10.26 -13.51 7.50
C PRO A 79 10.15 -14.98 7.08
N PHE A 80 10.08 -15.26 5.77
CA PHE A 80 9.93 -16.59 5.19
C PHE A 80 10.66 -16.67 3.85
N ASN A 81 10.90 -17.90 3.37
CA ASN A 81 11.43 -18.10 2.02
C ASN A 81 10.30 -17.93 0.99
N PRO A 82 10.46 -17.09 -0.06
CA PRO A 82 9.42 -16.86 -1.05
C PRO A 82 8.86 -18.13 -1.71
N GLN A 83 9.69 -19.16 -1.86
CA GLN A 83 9.30 -20.46 -2.43
C GLN A 83 8.38 -21.27 -1.52
N ASP A 84 8.42 -21.04 -0.19
CA ASP A 84 7.65 -21.80 0.80
C ASP A 84 6.14 -21.47 0.77
N MET A 85 5.74 -20.42 0.07
CA MET A 85 4.33 -20.00 -0.06
C MET A 85 3.60 -20.73 -1.20
N SER A 86 4.31 -21.54 -1.99
CA SER A 86 3.71 -22.38 -3.03
C SER A 86 2.85 -23.50 -2.42
N PRO A 87 1.67 -23.83 -2.97
CA PRO A 87 1.09 -23.36 -4.24
C PRO A 87 0.18 -22.12 -4.11
N PHE A 88 0.07 -21.52 -2.92
CA PHE A 88 -0.87 -20.43 -2.67
C PHE A 88 -0.42 -19.11 -3.30
N LEU A 89 0.88 -18.85 -3.30
CA LEU A 89 1.48 -17.67 -3.90
C LEU A 89 2.80 -18.04 -4.57
N SER A 90 3.00 -17.54 -5.80
CA SER A 90 4.25 -17.78 -6.52
C SER A 90 5.38 -16.91 -5.97
N GLU A 91 6.60 -17.42 -6.08
CA GLU A 91 7.81 -16.64 -5.79
C GLU A 91 7.85 -15.34 -6.60
N GLU A 92 7.44 -15.39 -7.88
CA GLU A 92 7.39 -14.21 -8.75
C GLU A 92 6.45 -13.13 -8.20
N ALA A 93 5.27 -13.51 -7.72
CA ALA A 93 4.33 -12.56 -7.15
C ALA A 93 4.91 -11.90 -5.88
N ILE A 94 5.56 -12.68 -5.01
CA ILE A 94 6.23 -12.16 -3.81
C ILE A 94 7.38 -11.23 -4.20
N LYS A 95 8.20 -11.63 -5.18
CA LYS A 95 9.30 -10.83 -5.72
C LYS A 95 8.79 -9.49 -6.21
N TYR A 96 7.76 -9.44 -7.05
CA TYR A 96 7.20 -8.19 -7.55
C TYR A 96 6.61 -7.34 -6.43
N HIS A 97 5.80 -7.93 -5.54
CA HIS A 97 5.18 -7.21 -4.43
C HIS A 97 6.23 -6.59 -3.50
N TYR A 98 7.24 -7.36 -3.12
CA TYR A 98 8.27 -6.92 -2.18
C TYR A 98 9.30 -5.98 -2.83
N SER A 99 9.95 -6.41 -3.91
CA SER A 99 11.08 -5.69 -4.51
C SER A 99 10.69 -4.48 -5.36
N LYS A 100 9.45 -4.44 -5.88
CA LYS A 100 8.93 -3.30 -6.63
C LYS A 100 8.03 -2.44 -5.77
N HIS A 101 6.89 -2.96 -5.32
CA HIS A 101 5.87 -2.14 -4.67
C HIS A 101 6.30 -1.68 -3.27
N HIS A 102 6.57 -2.61 -2.35
CA HIS A 102 6.99 -2.27 -0.98
C HIS A 102 8.28 -1.44 -0.95
N ALA A 103 9.29 -1.84 -1.73
CA ALA A 103 10.52 -1.07 -1.87
C ALA A 103 10.31 0.36 -2.39
N THR A 104 9.33 0.57 -3.28
CA THR A 104 9.01 1.91 -3.82
C THR A 104 8.38 2.80 -2.77
N TYR A 105 7.45 2.29 -1.94
CA TYR A 105 6.87 3.06 -0.85
C TYR A 105 7.95 3.57 0.13
N VAL A 106 8.87 2.68 0.53
CA VAL A 106 10.00 3.05 1.41
C VAL A 106 10.90 4.11 0.77
N LYS A 107 11.24 3.96 -0.52
CA LYS A 107 12.06 4.95 -1.26
C LYS A 107 11.35 6.31 -1.32
N ASN A 108 10.07 6.32 -1.69
CA ASN A 108 9.30 7.55 -1.79
C ASN A 108 9.16 8.26 -0.45
N LEU A 109 8.86 7.51 0.62
CA LEU A 109 8.75 8.08 1.96
C LEU A 109 10.09 8.66 2.44
N ASN A 110 11.20 7.98 2.17
CA ASN A 110 12.53 8.51 2.46
C ASN A 110 12.83 9.79 1.67
N ASN A 111 12.48 9.86 0.37
CA ASN A 111 12.63 11.07 -0.44
C ASN A 111 11.76 12.22 0.11
N LEU A 112 10.53 11.94 0.53
CA LEU A 112 9.65 12.93 1.17
C LEU A 112 10.25 13.41 2.51
N SER A 113 10.97 12.56 3.25
CA SER A 113 11.64 12.95 4.50
C SER A 113 12.80 13.95 4.30
N GLU A 114 13.35 14.04 3.08
CA GLU A 114 14.35 15.05 2.74
C GLU A 114 13.71 16.44 2.64
N GLN A 115 12.46 16.50 2.17
CA GLN A 115 11.65 17.70 2.04
C GLN A 115 10.97 18.08 3.36
N HIS A 116 10.53 17.08 4.12
CA HIS A 116 9.81 17.22 5.40
C HIS A 116 10.66 16.66 6.55
N LYS A 117 11.50 17.52 7.12
CA LYS A 117 12.49 17.12 8.15
C LYS A 117 11.86 16.50 9.40
N ASP A 118 10.62 16.84 9.72
CA ASP A 118 9.89 16.31 10.87
C ASP A 118 9.56 14.82 10.75
N LEU A 119 9.46 14.29 9.52
CA LEU A 119 9.26 12.85 9.29
C LEU A 119 10.38 11.99 9.89
N LYS A 120 11.62 12.51 9.96
CA LYS A 120 12.78 11.74 10.44
C LYS A 120 12.71 11.38 11.92
N SER A 121 11.88 12.09 12.70
CA SER A 121 11.68 11.84 14.14
C SER A 121 10.40 11.07 14.45
N LEU A 122 9.58 10.74 13.45
CA LEU A 122 8.28 10.11 13.64
C LEU A 122 8.34 8.61 13.35
N THR A 123 7.48 7.85 14.03
CA THR A 123 7.18 6.46 13.68
C THR A 123 6.21 6.41 12.49
N LEU A 124 6.08 5.25 11.82
CA LEU A 124 5.10 5.09 10.73
C LEU A 124 3.67 5.32 11.24
N GLU A 125 3.37 4.83 12.44
CA GLU A 125 2.08 5.00 13.10
C GLU A 125 1.76 6.47 13.39
N ASP A 126 2.76 7.25 13.80
CA ASP A 126 2.59 8.69 14.01
C ASP A 126 2.35 9.43 12.69
N ILE A 127 3.02 9.01 11.61
CA ILE A 127 2.83 9.59 10.28
C ILE A 127 1.41 9.31 9.78
N ILE A 128 0.92 8.08 9.91
CA ILE A 128 -0.43 7.67 9.51
C ILE A 128 -1.51 8.48 10.26
N LYS A 129 -1.26 8.85 11.53
CA LYS A 129 -2.19 9.65 12.33
C LYS A 129 -2.16 11.15 12.01
N LYS A 130 -1.02 11.67 11.56
CA LYS A 130 -0.75 13.12 11.46
C LYS A 130 -0.89 13.67 10.03
N TYR A 131 -0.57 12.87 9.02
CA TYR A 131 -0.52 13.33 7.63
C TYR A 131 -1.67 12.73 6.81
N ASP A 132 -1.96 13.41 5.70
CA ASP A 132 -2.85 12.97 4.65
C ASP A 132 -2.12 12.95 3.30
N GLY A 133 -2.78 12.42 2.26
CA GLY A 133 -2.30 12.48 0.88
C GLY A 133 -1.01 11.68 0.65
N SER A 134 -0.04 12.27 -0.05
CA SER A 134 1.15 11.54 -0.52
C SER A 134 1.99 10.96 0.63
N ILE A 135 2.19 11.71 1.72
CA ILE A 135 2.98 11.24 2.87
C ILE A 135 2.26 10.06 3.55
N TYR A 136 0.96 10.19 3.80
CA TYR A 136 0.12 9.11 4.34
C TYR A 136 0.14 7.87 3.45
N ASN A 137 0.00 8.04 2.14
CA ASN A 137 -0.09 6.92 1.20
C ASN A 137 1.22 6.10 1.05
N ASN A 138 2.37 6.64 1.48
CA ASN A 138 3.65 5.94 1.43
C ASN A 138 4.14 5.45 2.80
N ALA A 139 3.44 5.79 3.89
CA ALA A 139 3.73 5.35 5.26
C ALA A 139 2.98 4.06 5.60
#